data_AF-A0A363TRB8-F1
#
_entry.id   AF-A0A363TRB8-F1
#
_cell.length_a   1.000
_cell.length_b   1.000
_cell.length_c   1.000
_cell.angle_alpha   90.00
_cell.angle_beta   90.00
_cell.angle_gamma   90.00
#
_symmetry.space_group_name_H-M   'P 1'
#
loop_
_entity.id
_entity.type
_entity.pdbx_description
1 polymer ?
#
loop_
_entity_poly.entity_id
_entity_poly.type
_entity_poly.pdbx_seq_one_letter_code
_entity_poly.pdbx_strand_id
1 'polypeptide(L)'
;MRNSLWNLLYRIVSATDHSRTVWTAVLRGSCLAFFKEPIDDLPAADNDASRASFRERFFALPAPRVYDLFEFLLGDDRAGLKEVDRKLIRRSLNEILEQESAPVRLLRDRFVPLPDSLGFDAVATAEEQLTLFDLAAGGRHLSSALAFLSRRPDAATRDAVREALLAVAAVVRSLAGGTGEVAIGTVSPVAGPMEIPADLLAGMEATLRRSHALSGLPGAPSAEAAASLPEARFLVVFCSSVVTYLLSRREPPPRG
;
A
#
# COMPACT_ATOMS: atom_id res chain seq x y z
N MET A 1 -3.40 -2.47 21.44
CA MET A 1 -4.02 -2.02 20.17
C MET A 1 -5.53 -1.87 20.22
N ARG A 2 -6.33 -2.93 20.47
CA ARG A 2 -7.82 -2.82 20.47
C ARG A 2 -8.35 -1.78 21.47
N ASN A 3 -7.80 -1.76 22.68
CA ASN A 3 -8.14 -0.75 23.69
C ASN A 3 -7.79 0.67 23.22
N SER A 4 -6.64 0.84 22.57
CA SER A 4 -6.15 2.13 22.07
C SER A 4 -7.04 2.66 20.94
N LEU A 5 -7.47 1.79 20.03
CA LEU A 5 -8.45 2.11 18.98
C LEU A 5 -9.83 2.45 19.57
N TRP A 6 -10.29 1.70 20.57
CA TRP A 6 -11.52 2.04 21.29
C TRP A 6 -11.43 3.42 21.97
N ASN A 7 -10.32 3.69 22.66
CA ASN A 7 -10.10 4.94 23.37
C ASN A 7 -10.05 6.14 22.41
N LEU A 8 -9.48 5.97 21.21
CA LEU A 8 -9.53 6.97 20.16
C LEU A 8 -10.97 7.31 19.77
N LEU A 9 -11.76 6.28 19.43
CA LEU A 9 -13.15 6.45 19.03
C LEU A 9 -13.95 7.10 20.17
N TYR A 10 -13.80 6.58 21.39
CA TYR A 10 -14.45 7.11 22.58
C TYR A 10 -14.17 8.59 22.77
N ARG A 11 -12.89 8.98 22.73
CA ARG A 11 -12.44 10.35 22.93
C ARG A 11 -13.00 11.28 21.86
N ILE A 12 -12.96 10.90 20.59
CA ILE A 12 -13.40 11.80 19.50
C ILE A 12 -14.92 11.90 19.47
N VAL A 13 -15.62 10.76 19.47
CA VAL A 13 -17.08 10.72 19.35
C VAL A 13 -17.77 11.33 20.57
N SER A 14 -17.15 11.25 21.75
CA SER A 14 -17.72 11.79 22.98
C SER A 14 -17.29 13.23 23.30
N ALA A 15 -16.30 13.80 22.60
CA ALA A 15 -15.79 15.15 22.88
C ALA A 15 -16.51 16.27 22.14
N THR A 16 -17.37 15.98 21.16
CA THR A 16 -18.06 17.03 20.39
C THR A 16 -19.38 17.46 21.07
N ASP A 17 -19.76 18.73 20.92
CA ASP A 17 -20.99 19.33 21.50
C ASP A 17 -22.31 18.63 21.10
N HIS A 18 -22.27 17.70 20.12
CA HIS A 18 -23.40 16.87 19.70
C HIS A 18 -23.47 15.52 20.42
N SER A 19 -22.62 15.29 21.42
CA SER A 19 -22.41 13.99 22.08
C SER A 19 -23.67 13.28 22.56
N ARG A 20 -24.81 13.98 22.73
CA ARG A 20 -26.08 13.41 23.18
C ARG A 20 -26.73 12.40 22.25
N THR A 21 -26.36 12.32 20.97
CA THR A 21 -27.00 11.38 20.02
C THR A 21 -26.04 10.67 19.06
N VAL A 22 -24.76 11.05 19.03
CA VAL A 22 -23.80 10.53 18.04
C VAL A 22 -23.65 9.02 18.17
N TRP A 23 -23.58 8.46 19.38
CA TRP A 23 -23.49 7.01 19.56
C TRP A 23 -24.72 6.28 19.08
N THR A 24 -25.90 6.89 19.17
CA THR A 24 -27.15 6.33 18.60
C THR A 24 -27.05 6.25 17.07
N ALA A 25 -26.56 7.31 16.43
CA ALA A 25 -26.38 7.35 14.97
C ALA A 25 -25.32 6.34 14.50
N VAL A 26 -24.17 6.28 15.18
CA VAL A 26 -23.08 5.34 14.89
C VAL A 26 -23.54 3.90 15.07
N LEU A 27 -24.20 3.59 16.20
CA LEU A 27 -24.72 2.24 16.46
C LEU A 27 -25.72 1.82 15.38
N ARG A 28 -26.72 2.65 15.09
CA ARG A 28 -27.73 2.35 14.06
C ARG A 28 -27.10 2.17 12.68
N GLY A 29 -26.19 3.08 12.30
CA GLY A 29 -25.47 3.01 11.04
C GLY A 29 -24.66 1.73 10.90
N SER A 30 -23.89 1.38 11.92
CA SER A 30 -23.10 0.15 11.95
C SER A 30 -23.97 -1.11 11.97
N CYS A 31 -25.05 -1.17 12.74
CA CYS A 31 -25.97 -2.32 12.71
C CYS A 31 -26.57 -2.54 11.33
N LEU A 32 -27.06 -1.46 10.70
CA LEU A 32 -27.69 -1.52 9.37
C LEU A 32 -26.71 -1.90 8.26
N ALA A 33 -25.54 -1.26 8.22
CA ALA A 33 -24.65 -1.32 7.06
C ALA A 33 -23.45 -2.27 7.23
N PHE A 34 -22.96 -2.46 8.46
CA PHE A 34 -21.73 -3.23 8.73
C PHE A 34 -21.98 -4.57 9.44
N PHE A 35 -22.72 -4.58 10.56
CA PHE A 35 -23.02 -5.80 11.32
C PHE A 35 -24.14 -6.62 10.68
N LYS A 36 -25.05 -5.97 9.93
CA LYS A 36 -26.24 -6.58 9.32
C LYS A 36 -27.19 -7.15 10.38
N GLU A 37 -27.44 -6.37 11.42
CA GLU A 37 -28.30 -6.71 12.54
C GLU A 37 -29.60 -5.87 12.52
N PRO A 38 -30.70 -6.38 13.09
CA PRO A 38 -31.95 -5.62 13.26
C PRO A 38 -31.72 -4.32 14.03
N ILE A 39 -32.44 -3.25 13.64
CA ILE A 39 -32.30 -1.91 14.21
C ILE A 39 -33.47 -1.48 15.11
N ASP A 40 -34.53 -2.29 15.13
CA ASP A 40 -35.73 -2.17 15.94
C ASP A 40 -35.50 -2.59 17.41
N ASP A 41 -34.53 -3.46 17.66
CA ASP A 41 -34.11 -3.89 19.01
C ASP A 41 -33.05 -3.00 19.67
N LEU A 42 -32.64 -1.90 19.00
CA LEU A 42 -31.59 -1.02 19.51
C LEU A 42 -32.11 -0.06 20.60
N PRO A 43 -31.26 0.35 21.55
CA PRO A 43 -31.65 1.31 22.59
C PRO A 43 -32.28 2.58 22.01
N ALA A 44 -33.47 2.94 22.50
CA ALA A 44 -34.19 4.10 22.01
C ALA A 44 -33.56 5.40 22.54
N ALA A 45 -32.90 6.14 21.65
CA ALA A 45 -32.38 7.52 21.87
C ALA A 45 -31.52 7.73 23.14
N ASP A 46 -31.07 6.65 23.78
CA ASP A 46 -30.13 6.67 24.88
C ASP A 46 -28.72 6.46 24.33
N ASN A 47 -27.93 7.52 24.44
CA ASN A 47 -26.60 7.57 23.90
C ASN A 47 -25.58 6.79 24.74
N ASP A 48 -25.75 6.71 26.06
CA ASP A 48 -24.88 5.92 26.92
C ASP A 48 -25.15 4.42 26.72
N ALA A 49 -26.42 4.03 26.62
CA ALA A 49 -26.81 2.67 26.28
C ALA A 49 -26.36 2.30 24.85
N SER A 50 -26.48 3.22 23.89
CA SER A 50 -25.99 3.00 22.52
C SER A 50 -24.48 2.84 22.48
N ARG A 51 -23.72 3.65 23.24
CA ARG A 51 -22.27 3.49 23.37
C ARG A 51 -21.92 2.13 23.98
N ALA A 52 -22.59 1.72 25.05
CA ALA A 52 -22.33 0.43 25.70
C ALA A 52 -22.59 -0.75 24.75
N SER A 53 -23.70 -0.71 24.03
CA SER A 53 -24.09 -1.69 23.01
C SER A 53 -23.11 -1.75 21.84
N PHE A 54 -22.64 -0.60 21.36
CA PHE A 54 -21.61 -0.52 20.33
C PHE A 54 -20.25 -1.04 20.83
N ARG A 55 -19.89 -0.73 22.08
CA ARG A 55 -18.65 -1.21 22.73
C ARG A 55 -18.62 -2.74 22.79
N GLU A 56 -19.70 -3.36 23.21
CA GLU A 56 -19.80 -4.82 23.29
C GLU A 56 -19.51 -5.47 21.94
N ARG A 57 -20.17 -4.99 20.88
CA ARG A 57 -19.94 -5.44 19.50
C ARG A 57 -18.51 -5.22 19.05
N PHE A 58 -17.95 -4.04 19.31
CA PHE A 58 -16.57 -3.70 18.96
C PHE A 58 -15.58 -4.70 19.57
N PHE A 59 -15.73 -5.03 20.85
CA PHE A 59 -14.83 -5.96 21.53
C PHE A 59 -15.05 -7.42 21.16
N ALA A 60 -16.25 -7.78 20.69
CA ALA A 60 -16.57 -9.11 20.17
C ALA A 60 -16.01 -9.38 18.76
N LEU A 61 -15.62 -8.34 18.00
CA LEU A 61 -15.11 -8.52 16.64
C LEU A 61 -13.78 -9.30 16.59
N PRO A 62 -13.57 -10.16 15.57
CA PRO A 62 -12.25 -10.66 15.20
C PRO A 62 -11.28 -9.51 14.88
N ALA A 63 -9.98 -9.70 15.12
CA ALA A 63 -8.99 -8.63 14.92
C ALA A 63 -9.01 -7.97 13.53
N PRO A 64 -9.11 -8.72 12.40
CA PRO A 64 -9.19 -8.10 11.07
C PRO A 64 -10.46 -7.25 10.87
N ARG A 65 -11.59 -7.71 11.41
CA ARG A 65 -12.88 -7.02 11.31
C ARG A 65 -12.92 -5.68 12.03
N VAL A 66 -12.02 -5.45 12.99
CA VAL A 66 -11.87 -4.14 13.63
C VAL A 66 -11.37 -3.11 12.61
N TYR A 67 -10.45 -3.49 11.73
CA TYR A 67 -9.97 -2.60 10.67
C TYR A 67 -11.09 -2.29 9.67
N ASP A 68 -11.80 -3.32 9.20
CA ASP A 68 -12.97 -3.15 8.32
C ASP A 68 -14.01 -2.20 8.90
N LEU A 69 -14.23 -2.26 10.23
CA LEU A 69 -15.13 -1.34 10.92
C LEU A 69 -14.62 0.10 10.84
N PHE A 70 -13.32 0.34 11.04
CA PHE A 70 -12.76 1.69 10.89
C PHE A 70 -12.84 2.19 9.44
N GLU A 71 -12.63 1.32 8.43
CA GLU A 71 -12.84 1.72 7.01
C GLU A 71 -14.29 2.13 6.76
N PHE A 72 -15.25 1.35 7.29
CA PHE A 72 -16.66 1.69 7.23
C PHE A 72 -16.96 3.03 7.91
N LEU A 73 -16.48 3.23 9.13
CA LEU A 73 -16.68 4.45 9.91
C LEU A 73 -16.11 5.70 9.21
N LEU A 74 -15.01 5.54 8.47
CA LEU A 74 -14.34 6.66 7.78
C LEU A 74 -14.86 6.89 6.36
N GLY A 75 -15.24 5.83 5.64
CA GLY A 75 -15.59 5.90 4.21
C GLY A 75 -17.09 5.87 3.88
N ASP A 76 -17.97 5.47 4.81
CA ASP A 76 -19.40 5.32 4.52
C ASP A 76 -20.25 6.38 5.26
N ASP A 77 -21.03 7.17 4.54
CA ASP A 77 -21.90 8.22 5.12
C ASP A 77 -22.96 7.64 6.06
N ARG A 78 -23.36 6.38 5.86
CA ARG A 78 -24.34 5.69 6.72
C ARG A 78 -23.77 5.38 8.10
N ALA A 79 -22.46 5.52 8.31
CA ALA A 79 -21.82 5.28 9.59
C ALA A 79 -22.18 6.27 10.70
N GLY A 80 -22.91 7.36 10.38
CA GLY A 80 -23.38 8.32 11.38
C GLY A 80 -22.30 9.23 11.97
N LEU A 81 -21.05 9.13 11.49
CA LEU A 81 -19.96 10.04 11.85
C LEU A 81 -19.95 11.27 10.95
N LYS A 82 -19.79 12.45 11.56
CA LYS A 82 -19.58 13.71 10.84
C LYS A 82 -18.18 13.78 10.27
N GLU A 83 -18.01 14.55 9.19
CA GLU A 83 -16.71 14.70 8.53
C GLU A 83 -15.63 15.30 9.46
N VAL A 84 -16.02 16.14 10.43
CA VAL A 84 -15.09 16.67 11.45
C VAL A 84 -14.53 15.54 12.32
N ASP A 85 -15.38 14.60 12.76
CA ASP A 85 -14.95 13.45 13.57
C ASP A 85 -14.07 12.51 12.74
N ARG A 86 -14.44 12.25 11.49
CA ARG A 86 -13.64 11.44 10.56
C ARG A 86 -12.25 12.02 10.37
N LYS A 87 -12.12 13.34 10.18
CA LYS A 87 -10.83 14.03 10.08
C LYS A 87 -9.98 13.86 11.35
N LEU A 88 -10.58 14.00 12.52
CA LEU A 88 -9.88 13.80 13.80
C LEU A 88 -9.42 12.34 13.97
N ILE A 89 -10.27 11.38 13.59
CA ILE A 89 -9.93 9.94 13.66
C ILE A 89 -8.76 9.66 12.71
N ARG A 90 -8.86 10.05 11.43
CA ARG A 90 -7.80 9.86 10.42
C ARG A 90 -6.43 10.35 10.92
N ARG A 91 -6.41 11.56 11.51
CA ARG A 91 -5.16 12.19 11.99
C ARG A 91 -4.48 11.35 13.07
N SER A 92 -5.24 10.87 14.06
CA SER A 92 -4.68 10.13 15.20
C SER A 92 -4.56 8.62 14.99
N LEU A 93 -5.21 8.06 13.98
CA LEU A 93 -5.23 6.60 13.78
C LEU A 93 -3.83 6.06 13.46
N ASN A 94 -3.10 6.72 12.55
CA ASN A 94 -1.74 6.28 12.20
C ASN A 94 -0.75 6.40 13.36
N GLU A 95 -0.87 7.43 14.21
CA GLU A 95 -0.06 7.58 15.42
C GLU A 95 -0.26 6.38 16.37
N ILE A 96 -1.50 5.93 16.58
CA ILE A 96 -1.80 4.76 17.42
C ILE A 96 -1.30 3.47 16.78
N LEU A 97 -1.50 3.29 15.48
CA LEU A 97 -0.99 2.11 14.76
C LEU A 97 0.54 2.03 14.83
N GLU A 98 1.24 3.16 14.85
CA GLU A 98 2.68 3.23 15.02
C GLU A 98 3.11 2.91 16.45
N GLN A 99 2.51 3.55 17.46
CA GLN A 99 2.81 3.30 18.88
C GLN A 99 2.58 1.84 19.30
N GLU A 100 1.59 1.19 18.68
CA GLU A 100 1.23 -0.20 18.96
C GLU A 100 1.96 -1.19 18.04
N SER A 101 2.90 -0.74 17.22
CA SER A 101 3.65 -1.55 16.25
C SER A 101 2.74 -2.40 15.34
N ALA A 102 1.60 -1.83 14.93
CA ALA A 102 0.64 -2.52 14.10
C ALA A 102 1.19 -2.72 12.67
N PRO A 103 0.99 -3.90 12.06
CA PRO A 103 1.49 -4.22 10.72
C PRO A 103 0.63 -3.63 9.60
N VAL A 104 -0.08 -2.52 9.86
CA VAL A 104 -0.98 -1.82 8.93
C VAL A 104 -0.86 -0.30 9.08
N ARG A 105 -1.19 0.46 8.04
CA ARG A 105 -1.38 1.91 8.07
C ARG A 105 -2.65 2.30 7.35
N LEU A 106 -3.26 3.41 7.77
CA LEU A 106 -4.41 3.99 7.10
C LEU A 106 -3.94 4.87 5.94
N LEU A 107 -4.39 4.55 4.73
CA LEU A 107 -4.20 5.34 3.51
C LEU A 107 -5.55 5.49 2.79
N ARG A 108 -6.01 6.73 2.58
CA ARG A 108 -7.29 7.04 1.92
C ARG A 108 -8.47 6.20 2.48
N ASP A 109 -8.61 6.20 3.81
CA ASP A 109 -9.65 5.48 4.56
C ASP A 109 -9.63 3.95 4.44
N ARG A 110 -8.53 3.38 3.95
CA ARG A 110 -8.30 1.93 3.92
C ARG A 110 -7.04 1.54 4.67
N PHE A 111 -7.09 0.41 5.36
CA PHE A 111 -5.92 -0.18 5.99
C PHE A 111 -5.13 -0.95 4.93
N VAL A 112 -3.95 -0.44 4.64
CA VAL A 112 -2.96 -1.16 3.85
C VAL A 112 -2.01 -1.86 4.84
N PRO A 113 -1.58 -3.11 4.57
CA PRO A 113 -0.47 -3.71 5.30
C PRO A 113 0.69 -2.72 5.31
N LEU A 114 1.26 -2.45 6.49
CA LEU A 114 2.35 -1.50 6.68
C LEU A 114 3.45 -1.91 5.70
N PRO A 115 3.70 -1.10 4.67
CA PRO A 115 4.97 -1.15 4.00
C PRO A 115 6.03 -0.67 4.97
N ASP A 116 7.25 -1.18 4.89
CA ASP A 116 8.38 -0.31 5.22
C ASP A 116 8.16 1.01 4.45
N SER A 117 7.94 2.11 5.16
CA SER A 117 7.36 3.35 4.62
C SER A 117 8.17 3.98 3.48
N LEU A 118 9.40 3.53 3.25
CA LEU A 118 10.23 3.91 2.10
C LEU A 118 9.88 3.16 0.80
N GLY A 119 9.16 2.03 0.89
CA GLY A 119 9.07 1.06 -0.19
C GLY A 119 8.02 1.37 -1.26
N PHE A 120 6.77 1.59 -0.85
CA PHE A 120 5.66 1.71 -1.81
C PHE A 120 5.55 3.12 -2.39
N ASP A 121 6.06 4.14 -1.70
CA ASP A 121 6.20 5.48 -2.28
C ASP A 121 7.11 5.44 -3.51
N ALA A 122 8.17 4.63 -3.49
CA ALA A 122 9.04 4.42 -4.66
C ALA A 122 8.30 3.71 -5.81
N VAL A 123 7.43 2.74 -5.51
CA VAL A 123 6.62 2.05 -6.53
C VAL A 123 5.57 2.98 -7.12
N ALA A 124 4.85 3.73 -6.29
CA ALA A 124 3.84 4.69 -6.73
C ALA A 124 4.48 5.81 -7.59
N THR A 125 5.62 6.35 -7.15
CA THR A 125 6.38 7.34 -7.92
C THR A 125 6.81 6.77 -9.28
N ALA A 126 7.26 5.51 -9.31
CA ALA A 126 7.64 4.86 -10.56
C ALA A 126 6.43 4.66 -11.49
N GLU A 127 5.27 4.23 -10.98
CA GLU A 127 4.03 4.10 -11.76
C GLU A 127 3.55 5.45 -12.33
N GLU A 128 3.63 6.52 -11.55
CA GLU A 128 3.31 7.89 -12.00
C GLU A 128 4.24 8.34 -13.14
N GLN A 129 5.54 8.12 -13.01
CA GLN A 129 6.51 8.45 -14.06
C GLN A 129 6.33 7.57 -15.31
N LEU A 130 6.10 6.26 -15.15
CA LEU A 130 5.82 5.38 -16.27
C LEU A 130 4.58 5.83 -17.05
N THR A 131 3.57 6.36 -16.37
CA THR A 131 2.40 6.96 -17.00
C THR A 131 2.75 8.25 -17.73
N LEU A 132 3.55 9.14 -17.13
CA LEU A 132 4.01 10.39 -17.75
C LEU A 132 4.86 10.18 -19.02
N PHE A 133 5.58 9.07 -19.11
CA PHE A 133 6.44 8.73 -20.24
C PHE A 133 5.81 7.73 -21.23
N ASP A 134 4.50 7.46 -21.12
CA ASP A 134 3.74 6.51 -21.96
C ASP A 134 4.33 5.07 -21.98
N LEU A 135 4.97 4.67 -20.88
CA LEU A 135 5.60 3.35 -20.70
C LEU A 135 4.65 2.33 -20.08
N ALA A 136 3.50 2.12 -20.73
CA ALA A 136 2.43 1.26 -20.22
C ALA A 136 2.89 -0.19 -19.92
N ALA A 137 3.89 -0.71 -20.64
CA ALA A 137 4.46 -2.03 -20.37
C ALA A 137 5.14 -2.08 -18.99
N GLY A 138 5.96 -1.08 -18.66
CA GLY A 138 6.60 -0.98 -17.35
C GLY A 138 5.57 -0.83 -16.23
N GLY A 139 4.51 -0.04 -16.45
CA GLY A 139 3.43 0.15 -15.49
C GLY A 139 2.72 -1.18 -15.17
N ARG A 140 2.33 -1.95 -16.19
CA ARG A 140 1.69 -3.27 -16.01
C ARG A 140 2.56 -4.24 -15.21
N HIS A 141 3.87 -4.22 -15.43
CA HIS A 141 4.81 -5.05 -14.70
C HIS A 141 4.91 -4.64 -13.21
N LEU A 142 5.02 -3.35 -12.89
CA LEU A 142 5.02 -2.91 -11.48
C LEU A 142 3.71 -3.23 -10.76
N SER A 143 2.56 -3.00 -11.40
CA SER A 143 1.27 -3.33 -10.80
C SER A 143 1.14 -4.85 -10.57
N SER A 144 1.66 -5.68 -11.49
CA SER A 144 1.71 -7.13 -11.33
C SER A 144 2.63 -7.55 -10.18
N ALA A 145 3.80 -6.93 -10.05
CA ALA A 145 4.73 -7.18 -8.95
C ALA A 145 4.08 -6.92 -7.58
N LEU A 146 3.36 -5.80 -7.45
CA LEU A 146 2.58 -5.47 -6.24
C LEU A 146 1.48 -6.48 -5.95
N ALA A 147 0.75 -6.91 -6.99
CA ALA A 147 -0.29 -7.93 -6.85
C ALA A 147 0.30 -9.25 -6.33
N PHE A 148 1.45 -9.68 -6.85
CA PHE A 148 2.15 -10.89 -6.39
C PHE A 148 2.64 -10.80 -4.94
N LEU A 149 3.18 -9.65 -4.52
CA LEU A 149 3.58 -9.40 -3.12
C LEU A 149 2.40 -9.38 -2.15
N SER A 150 1.20 -9.01 -2.64
CA SER A 150 0.01 -8.83 -1.81
C SER A 150 -0.87 -10.09 -1.72
N ARG A 151 -0.50 -11.18 -2.41
CA ARG A 151 -1.23 -12.46 -2.36
C ARG A 151 -1.24 -13.04 -0.94
N ARG A 152 -2.36 -13.67 -0.59
CA ARG A 152 -2.58 -14.36 0.69
C ARG A 152 -3.05 -15.81 0.43
N PRO A 153 -2.71 -16.79 1.29
CA PRO A 153 -1.94 -16.65 2.53
C PRO A 153 -0.46 -16.36 2.30
N ASP A 154 0.08 -16.82 1.17
CA ASP A 154 1.50 -16.69 0.83
C ASP A 154 1.72 -15.79 -0.39
N ALA A 155 2.70 -14.89 -0.27
CA ALA A 155 3.11 -14.02 -1.35
C ALA A 155 3.89 -14.81 -2.43
N ALA A 156 3.65 -14.48 -3.69
CA ALA A 156 4.36 -15.09 -4.81
C ALA A 156 5.69 -14.35 -5.07
N THR A 157 6.67 -14.52 -4.18
CA THR A 157 7.90 -13.71 -4.14
C THR A 157 8.73 -13.78 -5.43
N ARG A 158 8.87 -14.96 -6.03
CA ARG A 158 9.55 -15.14 -7.33
C ARG A 158 8.87 -14.32 -8.44
N ASP A 159 7.55 -14.44 -8.55
CA ASP A 159 6.78 -13.73 -9.56
C ASP A 159 6.87 -12.21 -9.36
N ALA A 160 6.81 -11.74 -8.11
CA ALA A 160 6.98 -10.34 -7.80
C ALA A 160 8.33 -9.77 -8.28
N VAL A 161 9.43 -10.45 -7.97
CA VAL A 161 10.78 -10.04 -8.41
C VAL A 161 10.90 -10.08 -9.92
N ARG A 162 10.33 -11.12 -10.57
CA ARG A 162 10.32 -11.23 -12.03
C ARG A 162 9.64 -10.02 -12.67
N GLU A 163 8.43 -9.68 -12.24
CA GLU A 163 7.69 -8.57 -12.84
C GLU A 163 8.40 -7.23 -12.58
N ALA A 164 8.93 -6.98 -11.38
CA ALA A 164 9.67 -5.74 -11.11
C ALA A 164 10.93 -5.62 -12.00
N LEU A 165 11.62 -6.72 -12.26
CA LEU A 165 12.77 -6.73 -13.17
C LEU A 165 12.36 -6.48 -14.63
N LEU A 166 11.22 -7.02 -15.07
CA LEU A 166 10.67 -6.76 -16.40
C LEU A 166 10.25 -5.28 -16.57
N ALA A 167 9.81 -4.62 -15.50
CA ALA A 167 9.54 -3.18 -15.54
C ALA A 167 10.82 -2.37 -15.83
N VAL A 168 11.93 -2.69 -15.13
CA VAL A 168 13.24 -2.07 -15.40
C VAL A 168 13.68 -2.34 -16.84
N ALA A 169 13.56 -3.59 -17.30
CA ALA A 169 13.96 -3.97 -18.66
C ALA A 169 13.14 -3.25 -19.74
N ALA A 170 11.84 -3.05 -19.51
CA ALA A 170 10.98 -2.27 -20.40
C ALA A 170 11.42 -0.81 -20.50
N VAL A 171 11.79 -0.20 -19.36
CA VAL A 171 12.33 1.17 -19.32
C VAL A 171 13.68 1.23 -20.03
N VAL A 172 14.65 0.37 -19.69
CA VAL A 172 15.97 0.33 -20.34
C VAL A 172 15.84 0.17 -21.86
N ARG A 173 14.98 -0.74 -22.32
CA ARG A 173 14.73 -0.95 -23.76
C ARG A 173 14.18 0.31 -24.43
N SER A 174 13.20 0.97 -23.81
CA SER A 174 12.64 2.22 -24.35
C SER A 174 13.72 3.30 -24.43
N LEU A 175 14.53 3.41 -23.37
CA LEU A 175 15.59 4.41 -23.28
C LEU A 175 16.72 4.16 -24.30
N ALA A 176 17.01 2.89 -24.61
CA ALA A 176 18.02 2.47 -25.59
C ALA A 176 17.52 2.50 -27.06
N GLY A 177 16.34 3.06 -27.34
CA GLY A 177 15.83 3.21 -28.71
C GLY A 177 14.98 2.05 -29.24
N GLY A 178 14.58 1.11 -28.39
CA GLY A 178 13.50 0.14 -28.69
C GLY A 178 13.83 -1.03 -29.62
N THR A 179 14.95 -0.98 -30.35
CA THR A 179 15.27 -1.93 -31.44
C THR A 179 16.20 -3.08 -31.05
N GLY A 180 16.68 -3.14 -29.80
CA GLY A 180 17.61 -4.18 -29.31
C GLY A 180 16.97 -5.30 -28.47
N GLU A 181 17.76 -6.34 -28.20
CA GLU A 181 17.45 -7.37 -27.19
C GLU A 181 17.15 -6.75 -25.83
N VAL A 182 16.20 -7.33 -25.11
CA VAL A 182 15.83 -6.89 -23.76
C VAL A 182 16.99 -7.20 -22.82
N ALA A 183 17.69 -6.18 -22.36
CA ALA A 183 18.75 -6.33 -21.38
C ALA A 183 18.12 -6.60 -19.99
N ILE A 184 18.06 -7.87 -19.60
CA ILE A 184 17.51 -8.31 -18.31
C ILE A 184 18.62 -8.30 -17.28
N GLY A 185 18.34 -7.78 -16.08
CA GLY A 185 19.32 -7.80 -14.98
C GLY A 185 20.42 -6.74 -15.07
N THR A 186 20.27 -5.72 -15.94
CA THR A 186 21.30 -4.71 -16.17
C THR A 186 20.70 -3.37 -16.63
N VAL A 187 21.40 -2.26 -16.37
CA VAL A 187 21.11 -0.91 -16.89
C VAL A 187 22.27 -0.37 -17.75
N SER A 188 23.32 -1.17 -17.94
CA SER A 188 24.51 -0.81 -18.72
C SER A 188 24.23 -0.22 -20.12
N PRO A 189 23.23 -0.66 -20.90
CA PRO A 189 22.94 -0.07 -22.21
C PRO A 189 22.62 1.43 -22.19
N VAL A 190 22.16 1.96 -21.04
CA VAL A 190 21.77 3.36 -20.89
C VAL A 190 22.71 4.13 -19.96
N ALA A 191 23.66 3.48 -19.31
CA ALA A 191 24.48 4.08 -18.26
C ALA A 191 25.36 5.25 -18.75
N GLY A 192 25.98 5.10 -19.92
CA GLY A 192 26.81 6.15 -20.54
C GLY A 192 26.00 7.39 -20.93
N PRO A 193 24.95 7.26 -21.77
CA PRO A 193 24.08 8.37 -22.15
C PRO A 193 23.41 9.08 -20.97
N MET A 194 23.24 8.39 -19.85
CA MET A 194 22.60 8.93 -18.65
C MET A 194 23.59 9.40 -17.59
N GLU A 195 24.90 9.34 -17.85
CA GLU A 195 25.95 9.77 -16.92
C GLU A 195 25.81 9.17 -15.51
N ILE A 196 25.53 7.86 -15.44
CA ILE A 196 25.41 7.16 -14.15
C ILE A 196 26.82 7.01 -13.55
N PRO A 197 27.09 7.51 -12.33
CA PRO A 197 28.37 7.31 -11.66
C PRO A 197 28.76 5.83 -11.57
N ALA A 198 30.04 5.52 -11.77
CA ALA A 198 30.51 4.13 -11.90
C ALA A 198 30.27 3.28 -10.64
N ASP A 199 30.38 3.88 -9.46
CA ASP A 199 30.10 3.25 -8.16
C ASP A 199 28.61 2.95 -7.98
N LEU A 200 27.74 3.89 -8.34
CA LEU A 200 26.29 3.68 -8.33
C LEU A 200 25.88 2.61 -9.34
N LEU A 201 26.44 2.66 -10.56
CA LEU A 201 26.21 1.64 -11.58
C LEU A 201 26.61 0.25 -11.09
N ALA A 202 27.78 0.11 -10.47
CA ALA A 202 28.23 -1.17 -9.93
C ALA A 202 27.25 -1.75 -8.88
N GLY A 203 26.75 -0.90 -7.98
CA GLY A 203 25.72 -1.30 -7.00
C GLY A 203 24.39 -1.68 -7.65
N MET A 204 23.97 -0.94 -8.68
CA MET A 204 22.75 -1.25 -9.42
C MET A 204 22.85 -2.59 -10.16
N GLU A 205 23.94 -2.81 -10.88
CA GLU A 205 24.21 -4.05 -11.61
C GLU A 205 24.27 -5.27 -10.69
N ALA A 206 24.90 -5.14 -9.51
CA ALA A 206 24.94 -6.24 -8.54
C ALA A 206 23.53 -6.61 -8.04
N THR A 207 22.69 -5.62 -7.74
CA THR A 207 21.35 -5.84 -7.20
C THR A 207 20.37 -6.34 -8.29
N LEU A 208 20.48 -5.84 -9.52
CA LEU A 208 19.71 -6.32 -10.66
C LEU A 208 20.11 -7.75 -11.05
N ARG A 209 21.39 -8.11 -10.95
CA ARG A 209 21.85 -9.50 -11.13
C ARG A 209 21.27 -10.44 -10.07
N ARG A 210 21.20 -10.00 -8.81
CA ARG A 210 20.50 -10.76 -7.74
C ARG A 210 19.02 -10.92 -8.06
N SER A 211 18.36 -9.88 -8.53
CA SER A 211 16.96 -9.92 -8.97
C SER A 211 16.77 -10.92 -10.12
N HIS A 212 17.68 -10.92 -11.10
CA HIS A 212 17.65 -11.83 -12.26
C HIS A 212 17.80 -13.27 -11.83
N ALA A 213 18.77 -13.57 -10.95
CA ALA A 213 18.95 -14.90 -10.35
C ALA A 213 17.67 -15.44 -9.70
N LEU A 214 16.91 -14.57 -9.04
CA LEU A 214 15.69 -14.92 -8.31
C LEU A 214 14.42 -14.93 -9.18
N SER A 215 14.47 -14.37 -10.39
CA SER A 215 13.30 -14.15 -11.26
C SER A 215 12.84 -15.40 -12.02
N GLY A 216 13.75 -16.34 -12.28
CA GLY A 216 13.51 -17.48 -13.18
C GLY A 216 13.45 -17.12 -14.66
N LEU A 217 13.88 -15.91 -15.06
CA LEU A 217 13.99 -15.51 -16.46
C LEU A 217 15.20 -16.18 -17.15
N PRO A 218 15.18 -16.35 -18.48
CA PRO A 218 16.31 -16.87 -19.23
C PRO A 218 17.60 -16.09 -18.98
N GLY A 219 18.75 -16.77 -19.06
CA GLY A 219 20.07 -16.17 -18.84
C GLY A 219 20.37 -15.82 -17.37
N ALA A 220 19.47 -16.13 -16.42
CA ALA A 220 19.70 -15.90 -15.01
C ALA A 220 20.82 -16.82 -14.47
N PRO A 221 21.72 -16.30 -13.62
CA PRO A 221 22.63 -17.17 -12.88
C PRO A 221 21.84 -18.05 -11.89
N SER A 222 22.36 -19.24 -11.57
CA SER A 222 21.70 -20.15 -10.64
C SER A 222 21.58 -19.52 -9.25
N ALA A 223 20.36 -19.44 -8.71
CA ALA A 223 20.11 -19.05 -7.32
C ALA A 223 20.01 -20.29 -6.43
N GLU A 224 20.68 -20.28 -5.29
CA GLU A 224 20.66 -21.39 -4.31
C GLU A 224 19.30 -21.54 -3.60
N ALA A 225 18.56 -20.44 -3.45
CA ALA A 225 17.28 -20.41 -2.75
C ALA A 225 16.33 -19.33 -3.32
N ALA A 226 15.02 -19.53 -3.10
CA ALA A 226 14.01 -18.53 -3.43
C ALA A 226 14.10 -17.32 -2.48
N ALA A 227 13.65 -16.16 -2.96
CA ALA A 227 13.65 -14.93 -2.18
C ALA A 227 12.69 -15.04 -0.99
N SER A 228 13.18 -14.65 0.19
CA SER A 228 12.30 -14.40 1.35
C SER A 228 11.36 -13.23 1.05
N LEU A 229 10.23 -13.14 1.77
CA LEU A 229 9.31 -12.00 1.59
C LEU A 229 9.99 -10.63 1.84
N PRO A 230 10.81 -10.43 2.89
CA PRO A 230 11.58 -9.19 3.05
C PRO A 230 12.53 -8.90 1.89
N GLU A 231 13.25 -9.91 1.38
CA GLU A 231 14.15 -9.75 0.25
C GLU A 231 13.40 -9.39 -1.02
N ALA A 232 12.29 -10.08 -1.33
CA ALA A 232 11.47 -9.79 -2.49
C ALA A 232 10.90 -8.37 -2.46
N ARG A 233 10.47 -7.90 -1.28
CA ARG A 233 10.04 -6.51 -1.08
C ARG A 233 11.17 -5.53 -1.37
N PHE A 234 12.34 -5.74 -0.79
CA PHE A 234 13.52 -4.91 -1.04
C PHE A 234 13.83 -4.81 -2.54
N LEU A 235 13.82 -5.93 -3.27
CA LEU A 235 14.13 -5.96 -4.69
C LEU A 235 13.07 -5.26 -5.56
N VAL A 236 11.79 -5.39 -5.23
CA VAL A 236 10.70 -4.68 -5.94
C VAL A 236 10.81 -3.17 -5.73
N VAL A 237 11.08 -2.73 -4.51
CA VAL A 237 11.32 -1.31 -4.18
C VAL A 237 12.54 -0.80 -4.92
N PHE A 238 13.65 -1.54 -4.87
CA PHE A 238 14.88 -1.20 -5.57
C PHE A 238 14.65 -1.04 -7.08
N CYS A 239 13.96 -1.99 -7.72
CA CYS A 239 13.63 -1.89 -9.16
C CYS A 239 12.78 -0.65 -9.47
N SER A 240 11.84 -0.31 -8.59
CA SER A 240 11.01 0.89 -8.74
C SER A 240 11.82 2.18 -8.60
N SER A 241 12.76 2.23 -7.65
CA SER A 241 13.71 3.33 -7.52
C SER A 241 14.63 3.46 -8.74
N VAL A 242 15.05 2.34 -9.34
CA VAL A 242 15.82 2.36 -10.60
C VAL A 242 14.98 2.94 -11.73
N VAL A 243 13.73 2.50 -11.90
CA VAL A 243 12.81 3.09 -12.89
C VAL A 243 12.71 4.60 -12.70
N THR A 244 12.46 5.04 -11.47
CA THR A 244 12.32 6.46 -11.16
C THR A 244 13.59 7.25 -11.45
N TYR A 245 14.74 6.71 -11.05
CA TYR A 245 16.04 7.33 -11.30
C TYR A 245 16.28 7.50 -12.81
N LEU A 246 16.03 6.46 -13.60
CA LEU A 246 16.21 6.52 -15.05
C LEU A 246 15.27 7.55 -15.69
N LEU A 247 14.00 7.58 -15.31
CA LEU A 247 13.03 8.51 -15.91
C LEU A 247 13.23 9.97 -15.45
N SER A 248 13.72 10.21 -14.24
CA SER A 248 14.02 11.57 -13.75
C SER A 248 15.14 12.28 -14.52
N ARG A 249 15.97 11.53 -15.26
CA ARG A 249 17.01 12.09 -16.14
C ARG A 249 16.51 12.38 -17.56
N ARG A 250 15.19 12.38 -17.78
CA ARG A 250 14.56 12.79 -19.04
C ARG A 250 13.61 13.97 -18.86
N GLU A 251 13.47 14.74 -19.92
CA GLU A 251 12.36 15.66 -20.09
C GLU A 251 11.13 14.88 -20.59
N PRO A 252 9.94 15.08 -20.01
CA PRO A 252 8.73 14.37 -20.43
C PRO A 252 8.35 14.74 -21.87
N PRO A 253 7.77 13.80 -22.65
CA PRO A 253 7.31 14.10 -24.00
C PRO A 253 6.25 15.20 -24.01
N PRO A 254 6.18 16.04 -25.07
CA PRO A 254 5.14 17.06 -25.17
C PRO A 254 3.76 16.39 -25.19
N ARG A 255 2.84 16.86 -24.34
CA ARG A 255 1.46 16.38 -24.31
C ARG A 255 0.77 16.79 -25.63
N GLY A 256 0.52 15.81 -26.49
CA GLY A 256 -0.28 15.96 -27.71
C GLY A 256 -1.77 16.08 -27.43
#